data_AF-A0AAN6A630-F1
#
_entry.id   AF-A0AAN6A630-F1
#
_cell.length_a   1.000
_cell.length_b   1.000
_cell.length_c   1.000
_cell.angle_alpha   90.00
_cell.angle_beta   90.00
_cell.angle_gamma   90.00
#
_symmetry.space_group_name_H-M   'P 1'
#
loop_
_entity.id
_entity.type
_entity.pdbx_description
1 polymer ?
#
loop_
_entity_poly.entity_id
_entity_poly.type
_entity_poly.pdbx_seq_one_letter_code
_entity_poly.pdbx_strand_id
1 'polypeptide(L)'
;MLIRKIPQAELDIMKFIWEKNDTVTSKSIIEAMERKHGWKQTTTLTILSRLVKKQFLKSERINRLTYYEIIVTKKVYQVFATKEFIRDIHSNSIESLINSLMEILKNSDINYF
;
A
#
# COMPACT_ATOMS: atom_id res chain seq x y z
N MET A 1 -8.42 -10.66 -12.02
CA MET A 1 -8.43 -9.36 -11.33
C MET A 1 -7.26 -8.53 -11.85
N LEU A 2 -7.47 -7.31 -12.32
CA LEU A 2 -6.40 -6.43 -12.82
C LEU A 2 -5.90 -5.54 -11.69
N ILE A 3 -4.82 -5.95 -11.01
CA ILE A 3 -4.15 -5.15 -9.98
C ILE A 3 -3.32 -4.07 -10.67
N ARG A 4 -3.35 -2.84 -10.14
CA ARG A 4 -2.59 -1.70 -10.68
C ARG A 4 -1.71 -1.11 -9.60
N LYS A 5 -0.58 -0.51 -10.00
CA LYS A 5 0.29 0.23 -9.08
C LYS A 5 -0.48 1.42 -8.51
N ILE A 6 -0.46 1.55 -7.19
CA ILE A 6 -1.08 2.67 -6.49
C ILE A 6 -0.01 3.69 -6.07
N PRO A 7 -0.29 5.01 -6.11
CA PRO A 7 0.62 6.04 -5.61
C PRO A 7 0.89 5.89 -4.11
N GLN A 8 1.94 6.56 -3.62
CA GLN A 8 2.35 6.48 -2.22
C GLN A 8 1.22 6.80 -1.24
N ALA A 9 0.44 7.85 -1.49
CA ALA A 9 -0.66 8.25 -0.62
C ALA A 9 -1.78 7.19 -0.52
N GLU A 10 -2.08 6.49 -1.63
CA GLU A 10 -3.02 5.36 -1.63
C GLU A 10 -2.42 4.15 -0.88
N LEU A 11 -1.12 3.91 -1.06
CA LEU A 11 -0.40 2.83 -0.38
C LEU A 11 -0.33 3.04 1.12
N ASP A 12 -0.19 4.27 1.60
CA ASP A 12 -0.12 4.58 3.03
C ASP A 12 -1.45 4.28 3.74
N ILE A 13 -2.59 4.55 3.08
CA ILE A 13 -3.89 4.09 3.55
C ILE A 13 -3.95 2.56 3.56
N MET A 14 -3.62 1.89 2.45
CA MET A 14 -3.67 0.42 2.40
C MET A 14 -2.79 -0.24 3.46
N LYS A 15 -1.60 0.30 3.75
CA LYS A 15 -0.73 -0.18 4.84
C LYS A 15 -1.42 -0.10 6.20
N PHE A 16 -2.05 1.04 6.52
CA PHE A 16 -2.80 1.18 7.76
C PHE A 16 -3.95 0.16 7.86
N ILE A 17 -4.68 -0.05 6.77
CA ILE A 17 -5.79 -1.01 6.74
C ILE A 17 -5.27 -2.46 6.90
N TRP A 18 -4.19 -2.82 6.20
CA TRP A 18 -3.57 -4.14 6.32
C TRP A 18 -3.00 -4.42 7.71
N GLU A 19 -2.50 -3.40 8.41
CA GLU A 19 -2.02 -3.53 9.79
C GLU A 19 -3.16 -3.82 10.78
N LYS A 20 -4.36 -3.30 10.51
CA LYS A 20 -5.55 -3.59 11.33
C LYS A 20 -6.13 -4.98 11.07
N ASN A 21 -5.90 -5.54 9.88
CA ASN A 21 -6.34 -6.88 9.47
C ASN A 21 -7.82 -7.18 9.75
N ASP A 22 -8.65 -6.14 9.72
CA ASP A 22 -10.09 -6.19 10.01
C ASP A 22 -10.80 -5.06 9.23
N THR A 23 -12.13 -5.08 9.25
CA THR A 23 -12.99 -4.04 8.70
C THR A 23 -12.74 -2.71 9.41
N VAL A 24 -12.36 -1.70 8.63
CA VAL A 24 -12.01 -0.37 9.18
C VAL A 24 -13.09 0.66 8.84
N THR A 25 -13.34 1.58 9.76
CA THR A 25 -14.30 2.67 9.52
C THR A 25 -13.62 3.89 8.90
N SER A 26 -14.39 4.67 8.13
CA SER A 26 -13.95 5.96 7.57
C SER A 26 -13.35 6.87 8.64
N LYS A 27 -13.98 6.94 9.82
CA LYS A 27 -13.52 7.74 10.97
C LYS A 27 -12.12 7.32 11.42
N SER A 28 -11.88 6.01 11.62
CA SER A 28 -10.58 5.50 12.06
C SER A 28 -9.46 5.83 11.07
N ILE A 29 -9.74 5.69 9.77
CA ILE A 29 -8.77 6.00 8.72
C ILE A 29 -8.47 7.51 8.68
N ILE A 30 -9.51 8.36 8.79
CA ILE A 30 -9.33 9.82 8.83
C ILE A 30 -8.44 10.22 10.00
N GLU A 31 -8.74 9.78 11.22
CA GLU A 31 -7.97 10.10 12.42
C GLU A 31 -6.52 9.58 12.35
N ALA A 32 -6.29 8.44 11.71
CA ALA A 32 -4.94 7.90 11.52
C ALA A 32 -4.14 8.72 10.50
N MET A 33 -4.75 9.08 9.37
CA MET A 33 -4.09 9.85 8.31
C MET A 33 -3.87 11.31 8.71
N GLU A 34 -4.77 11.90 9.49
CA GLU A 34 -4.60 13.23 10.07
C GLU A 34 -3.42 13.25 11.04
N ARG A 35 -3.32 12.28 11.96
CA ARG A 35 -2.19 12.20 12.91
C ARG A 35 -0.84 11.91 12.24
N LYS A 36 -0.81 11.03 11.24
CA LYS A 36 0.44 10.58 10.62
C LYS A 36 0.94 11.53 9.52
N HIS A 37 0.03 12.12 8.76
CA HIS A 37 0.37 12.90 7.57
C HIS A 37 -0.23 14.32 7.57
N GLY A 38 -1.01 14.72 8.57
CA GLY A 38 -1.67 16.03 8.61
C GLY A 38 -2.77 16.19 7.56
N TRP A 39 -3.30 15.10 7.01
CA TRP A 39 -4.30 15.17 5.94
C TRP A 39 -5.66 15.64 6.44
N LYS A 40 -6.26 16.57 5.71
CA LYS A 40 -7.68 16.91 5.87
C LYS A 40 -8.56 15.71 5.53
N GLN A 41 -9.71 15.62 6.21
CA GLN A 41 -10.72 14.58 5.97
C GLN A 41 -11.06 14.39 4.48
N THR A 42 -11.21 15.47 3.72
CA THR A 42 -11.54 15.43 2.29
C THR A 42 -10.47 14.71 1.46
N THR A 43 -9.19 14.87 1.80
CA THR A 43 -8.07 14.19 1.13
C THR A 43 -8.18 12.69 1.34
N THR A 44 -8.32 12.25 2.59
CA THR A 44 -8.45 10.83 2.94
C THR A 44 -9.66 10.19 2.26
N LEU A 45 -10.82 10.85 2.28
CA LEU A 45 -12.02 10.37 1.60
C LEU A 45 -11.86 10.29 0.08
N THR A 46 -11.17 11.25 -0.54
CA THR A 46 -10.88 11.23 -1.97
C THR A 46 -10.01 10.02 -2.34
N ILE A 47 -8.97 9.75 -1.56
CA ILE A 47 -8.07 8.60 -1.76
C ILE A 47 -8.83 7.28 -1.57
N LEU A 48 -9.66 7.17 -0.52
CA LEU A 48 -10.52 6.00 -0.29
C LEU A 48 -11.47 5.74 -1.46
N SER A 49 -12.09 6.79 -2.01
CA SER A 49 -12.97 6.64 -3.18
C SER A 49 -12.22 6.09 -4.40
N ARG A 50 -10.94 6.49 -4.59
CA ARG A 50 -10.09 5.99 -5.68
C ARG A 50 -9.72 4.53 -5.44
N LEU A 51 -9.39 4.13 -4.21
CA LEU A 51 -9.09 2.74 -3.85
C LEU A 51 -10.31 1.82 -4.08
N VAL A 52 -11.51 2.28 -3.75
CA VAL A 52 -12.76 1.55 -4.04
C VAL A 52 -12.99 1.42 -5.54
N LYS A 53 -12.84 2.50 -6.31
CA LYS A 53 -12.93 2.46 -7.78
C LYS A 53 -11.91 1.51 -8.41
N LYS A 54 -10.73 1.39 -7.83
CA LYS A 54 -9.66 0.46 -8.26
C LYS A 54 -9.86 -0.97 -7.74
N GLN A 55 -10.96 -1.25 -7.03
CA GLN A 55 -11.29 -2.57 -6.44
C GLN A 55 -10.25 -3.08 -5.43
N PHE A 56 -9.55 -2.18 -4.73
CA PHE A 56 -8.68 -2.55 -3.61
C PHE A 56 -9.46 -2.74 -2.32
N LEU A 57 -10.52 -1.95 -2.17
CA LEU A 57 -11.40 -1.93 -1.00
C LEU A 57 -12.84 -2.03 -1.46
N LYS A 58 -13.68 -2.69 -0.66
CA LYS A 58 -15.12 -2.63 -0.78
C LYS A 58 -15.63 -1.66 0.28
N SER A 59 -16.46 -0.71 -0.09
CA SER A 59 -17.10 0.19 0.87
C SER A 59 -18.53 -0.25 1.13
N GLU A 60 -18.91 -0.36 2.40
CA GLU A 60 -20.29 -0.57 2.82
C GLU A 60 -20.72 0.56 3.76
N ARG A 61 -21.87 1.17 3.47
CA ARG A 61 -22.39 2.23 4.33
C ARG A 61 -23.41 1.65 5.29
N ILE A 62 -23.07 1.68 6.58
CA ILE A 62 -23.95 1.23 7.65
C ILE A 62 -24.21 2.45 8.54
N ASN A 63 -25.45 2.92 8.56
CA ASN A 63 -25.88 4.13 9.26
C ASN A 63 -25.09 5.39 8.81
N ARG A 64 -24.38 6.03 9.76
CA ARG A 64 -23.59 7.25 9.55
C ARG A 64 -22.11 6.97 9.23
N LEU A 65 -21.67 5.72 9.30
CA LEU A 65 -20.28 5.33 9.07
C LEU A 65 -20.14 4.54 7.77
N THR A 66 -18.97 4.65 7.16
CA THR A 66 -18.59 3.82 6.00
C THR A 66 -17.53 2.84 6.47
N TYR A 67 -17.78 1.57 6.21
CA TYR A 67 -16.89 0.46 6.51
C TYR A 67 -16.14 0.11 5.23
N TYR A 68 -14.85 -0.17 5.36
CA TYR A 68 -14.01 -0.63 4.25
C TYR A 68 -13.49 -2.02 4.55
N GLU A 69 -13.75 -2.93 3.62
CA GLU A 69 -13.29 -4.31 3.63
C GLU A 69 -12.16 -4.49 2.61
N ILE A 70 -11.14 -5.26 2.97
CA ILE A 70 -9.97 -5.50 2.12
C ILE A 70 -10.33 -6.51 1.03
N ILE A 71 -10.22 -6.10 -0.25
CA ILE A 71 -10.33 -7.02 -1.38
C ILE A 71 -8.93 -7.53 -1.78
N VAL A 72 -7.94 -6.62 -1.80
CA VAL A 72 -6.55 -6.95 -2.14
C VAL A 72 -5.71 -7.01 -0.88
N THR A 73 -5.27 -8.22 -0.52
CA THR A 73 -4.43 -8.44 0.67
C THR A 73 -3.02 -7.88 0.46
N LYS A 74 -2.33 -7.59 1.58
CA LYS A 74 -0.93 -7.14 1.58
C LYS A 74 -0.04 -8.08 0.77
N LYS A 75 -0.19 -9.39 0.97
CA LYS A 75 0.60 -10.42 0.28
C LYS A 75 0.39 -10.38 -1.23
N VAL A 76 -0.85 -10.28 -1.68
CA VAL A 76 -1.19 -10.20 -3.10
C VAL A 76 -0.60 -8.93 -3.73
N TYR A 77 -0.73 -7.79 -3.06
CA TYR A 77 -0.15 -6.54 -3.57
C TYR A 77 1.38 -6.56 -3.57
N GLN A 78 2.02 -7.14 -2.56
CA GLN A 78 3.49 -7.27 -2.50
C GLN A 78 4.02 -8.08 -3.68
N VAL A 79 3.44 -9.26 -3.96
CA VAL A 79 3.86 -10.07 -5.11
C VAL A 79 3.68 -9.31 -6.43
N PHE A 80 2.55 -8.62 -6.59
CA PHE A 80 2.31 -7.76 -7.75
C PHE A 80 3.39 -6.68 -7.87
N ALA A 81 3.61 -5.88 -6.82
CA ALA A 81 4.55 -4.76 -6.83
C ALA A 81 5.99 -5.22 -7.07
N THR A 82 6.41 -6.35 -6.50
CA THR A 82 7.73 -6.95 -6.74
C THR A 82 7.87 -7.40 -8.19
N LYS A 83 6.84 -8.04 -8.76
CA LYS A 83 6.87 -8.46 -10.17
C LYS A 83 6.98 -7.27 -11.11
N GLU A 84 6.20 -6.21 -10.86
CA GLU A 84 6.29 -4.97 -11.64
C GLU A 84 7.67 -4.33 -11.50
N PHE A 85 8.24 -4.28 -10.28
CA PHE A 85 9.57 -3.74 -10.04
C PHE A 85 10.67 -4.52 -10.80
N ILE A 86 10.64 -5.85 -10.74
CA ILE A 86 11.59 -6.70 -11.47
C ILE A 86 11.47 -6.48 -12.98
N ARG A 87 10.23 -6.37 -13.49
CA ARG A 87 10.00 -6.12 -14.91
C ARG A 87 10.49 -4.74 -15.34
N ASP A 88 10.13 -3.70 -14.61
CA ASP A 88 10.32 -2.31 -15.02
C ASP A 88 11.76 -1.80 -14.76
N ILE A 89 12.42 -2.29 -13.70
CA ILE A 89 13.75 -1.81 -13.27
C ILE A 89 14.87 -2.82 -13.61
N HIS A 90 14.58 -4.11 -13.46
CA HIS A 90 15.56 -5.18 -13.69
C HIS A 90 15.37 -5.91 -15.01
N SER A 91 14.54 -5.39 -15.92
CA SER A 91 14.25 -5.98 -17.23
C SER A 91 13.87 -7.47 -17.15
N ASN A 92 13.12 -7.83 -16.11
CA ASN A 92 12.71 -9.20 -15.79
C ASN A 92 13.86 -10.17 -15.45
N SER A 93 15.04 -9.66 -15.07
CA SER A 93 16.21 -10.44 -14.65
C SER A 93 16.31 -10.56 -13.14
N ILE A 94 16.23 -11.79 -12.63
CA ILE A 94 16.47 -12.11 -11.22
C ILE A 94 17.95 -11.91 -10.86
N GLU A 95 18.86 -12.19 -11.79
CA GLU A 95 20.30 -11.98 -11.59
C GLU A 95 20.61 -10.50 -11.35
N SER A 96 20.01 -9.61 -12.16
CA SER A 96 20.13 -8.16 -11.95
C SER A 96 19.63 -7.73 -10.57
N LEU A 97 18.50 -8.28 -10.12
CA LEU A 97 17.97 -8.02 -8.77
C LEU A 97 18.95 -8.49 -7.68
N ILE A 98 19.47 -9.71 -7.77
CA ILE A 98 20.41 -10.27 -6.79
C ILE A 98 21.69 -9.45 -6.74
N ASN A 99 22.24 -9.05 -7.90
CA ASN A 99 23.44 -8.22 -7.97
C ASN A 99 23.23 -6.86 -7.27
N SER A 100 22.11 -6.17 -7.53
CA SER A 100 21.79 -4.92 -6.84
C SER A 100 21.59 -5.12 -5.33
N LEU A 101 20.96 -6.22 -4.90
CA LEU A 101 20.84 -6.55 -3.47
C LEU A 101 22.20 -6.81 -2.82
N MET A 102 23.09 -7.53 -3.52
CA MET A 102 24.46 -7.77 -3.06
C MET A 102 25.26 -6.47 -2.94
N GLU A 103 25.10 -5.53 -3.88
CA GLU A 103 25.70 -4.20 -3.77
C GLU A 103 25.17 -3.42 -2.57
N ILE A 104 23.86 -3.46 -2.31
CA ILE A 104 23.27 -2.83 -1.11
C ILE A 104 23.90 -3.41 0.16
N LEU A 105 23.97 -4.74 0.28
CA LEU A 105 24.53 -5.41 1.46
C LEU A 105 26.02 -5.08 1.65
N LYS A 106 26.82 -5.12 0.58
CA LYS A 106 28.24 -4.72 0.63
C LYS A 106 28.44 -3.27 1.08
N ASN A 107 27.58 -2.36 0.65
CA ASN A 107 27.62 -0.95 1.06
C ASN A 107 27.01 -0.71 2.45
N SER A 108 26.28 -1.67 3.01
CA SER A 108 25.72 -1.63 4.36
C SER A 108 26.71 -2.11 5.43
N ASP A 109 27.78 -2.80 5.03
CA ASP A 109 28.76 -3.44 5.93
C ASP A 109 30.06 -2.63 6.16
N ILE A 110 30.06 -1.31 5.96
CA ILE A 110 31.07 -0.43 6.57
C ILE A 110 30.44 0.32 7.73
N ASN A 111 30.13 -0.42 8.81
CA ASN A 111 30.05 0.04 10.20
C ASN A 111 29.45 -1.10 11.03
N TYR A 112 30.21 -2.14 11.33
CA TYR A 112 30.11 -2.98 12.55
C TYR A 112 31.27 -4.01 12.57
N PHE A 113 32.50 -3.50 12.56
CA PHE A 113 33.65 -4.14 13.20
C PHE A 113 34.44 -3.07 13.94
#